data_AF-A0A831KAG4-F1
#
_entry.id   AF-A0A831KAG4-F1
#
_cell.length_a   1.000
_cell.length_b   1.000
_cell.length_c   1.000
_cell.angle_alpha   90.00
_cell.angle_beta   90.00
_cell.angle_gamma   90.00
#
_symmetry.space_group_name_H-M   'P 1'
#
loop_
_entity.id
_entity.type
_entity.pdbx_description
1 polymer ?
#
loop_
_entity_poly.entity_id
_entity_poly.type
_entity_poly.pdbx_seq_one_letter_code
_entity_poly.pdbx_strand_id
1 'polypeptide(L)'
;NLQILEKQKEILTEHLANLNILEMSEMVSVGDACKVIQRSEMILKISEFLKRNFTELGKEGGIMHMRYKEILRGIEKSENEVIRDYANLPLKRAKTLLENLTFEGLMDIESIARLVLEKHLEEIISPKGYRFLSHLTLSNKEISQIIRTHENIDNILKTKPSVLEPILKNRSQGISEEMRNLREQIINEKIIC
;
A
#
# COMPACT_ATOMS: atom_id res chain seq x y z
N ASN A 1 -14.23 1.21 -21.82
CA ASN A 1 -13.68 0.18 -20.89
C ASN A 1 -12.30 0.53 -20.34
N LEU A 2 -11.30 0.80 -21.17
CA LEU A 2 -9.97 1.20 -20.66
C LEU A 2 -10.00 2.52 -19.88
N GLN A 3 -10.78 3.48 -20.34
CA GLN A 3 -11.00 4.76 -19.64
C GLN A 3 -11.55 4.61 -18.21
N ILE A 4 -12.34 3.56 -17.95
CA ILE A 4 -12.82 3.29 -16.59
C ILE A 4 -11.63 2.91 -15.71
N LEU A 5 -10.76 2.00 -16.17
CA LEU A 5 -9.55 1.63 -15.43
C LEU A 5 -8.62 2.81 -15.20
N GLU A 6 -8.47 3.70 -16.18
CA GLU A 6 -7.69 4.94 -16.02
C GLU A 6 -8.29 5.80 -14.91
N LYS A 7 -9.61 6.00 -14.92
CA LYS A 7 -10.27 6.77 -13.88
C LYS A 7 -10.13 6.13 -12.49
N GLN A 8 -10.23 4.81 -12.41
CA GLN A 8 -10.02 4.09 -11.16
C GLN A 8 -8.57 4.22 -10.65
N LYS A 9 -7.58 4.19 -11.56
CA LYS A 9 -6.17 4.38 -11.23
C LYS A 9 -5.89 5.78 -10.69
N GLU A 10 -6.47 6.82 -11.29
CA GLU A 10 -6.36 8.19 -10.76
C GLU A 10 -6.83 8.27 -9.31
N ILE A 11 -7.99 7.69 -9.00
CA ILE A 11 -8.55 7.66 -7.64
C ILE A 11 -7.64 6.87 -6.70
N LEU A 12 -7.08 5.74 -7.15
CA LEU A 12 -6.11 4.96 -6.36
C LEU A 12 -4.86 5.79 -6.04
N THR A 13 -4.33 6.51 -7.02
CA THR A 13 -3.16 7.37 -6.84
C THR A 13 -3.43 8.48 -5.82
N GLU A 14 -4.61 9.10 -5.86
CA GLU A 14 -5.04 10.08 -4.86
C GLU A 14 -5.14 9.46 -3.46
N HIS A 15 -5.78 8.29 -3.34
CA HIS A 15 -5.87 7.59 -2.05
C HIS A 15 -4.50 7.22 -1.48
N LEU A 16 -3.55 6.77 -2.33
CA LEU A 16 -2.19 6.46 -1.90
C LEU A 16 -1.44 7.71 -1.44
N ALA A 17 -1.55 8.83 -2.17
CA ALA A 17 -0.94 10.09 -1.78
C ALA A 17 -1.46 10.57 -0.41
N ASN A 18 -2.79 10.57 -0.25
CA ASN A 18 -3.43 10.95 1.00
C ASN A 18 -3.03 10.02 2.16
N LEU A 19 -3.04 8.70 1.93
CA LEU A 19 -2.62 7.73 2.94
C LEU A 19 -1.18 8.00 3.38
N ASN A 20 -0.25 8.25 2.45
CA ASN A 20 1.16 8.50 2.76
C ASN A 20 1.36 9.76 3.63
N ILE A 21 0.59 10.82 3.39
CA ILE A 21 0.62 12.04 4.22
C ILE A 21 0.07 11.76 5.63
N LEU A 22 -1.06 11.05 5.72
CA LEU A 22 -1.68 10.67 6.99
C LEU A 22 -0.75 9.78 7.82
N GLU A 23 -0.04 8.85 7.16
CA GLU A 23 0.97 7.98 7.77
C GLU A 23 2.08 8.79 8.43
N MET A 24 2.59 9.80 7.74
CA MET A 24 3.65 10.67 8.28
C MET A 24 3.16 11.66 9.34
N SER A 25 1.85 11.81 9.45
CA SER A 25 1.19 12.73 10.39
C SER A 25 0.55 12.01 11.58
N GLU A 26 0.66 10.69 11.69
CA GLU A 26 0.07 9.88 12.76
C GLU A 26 -1.48 10.01 12.83
N MET A 27 -2.13 10.17 11.67
CA MET A 27 -3.58 10.46 11.56
C MET A 27 -4.35 9.43 10.72
N VAL A 28 -3.79 8.25 10.48
CA VAL A 28 -4.43 7.25 9.63
C VAL A 28 -5.64 6.64 10.34
N SER A 29 -6.79 6.63 9.67
CA SER A 29 -7.92 5.78 10.05
C SER A 29 -7.90 4.45 9.28
N VAL A 30 -8.53 3.41 9.84
CA VAL A 30 -8.80 2.14 9.15
C VAL A 30 -9.47 2.38 7.80
N GLY A 31 -10.42 3.32 7.76
CA GLY A 31 -11.09 3.70 6.51
C GLY A 31 -10.12 4.17 5.41
N ASP A 32 -9.04 4.86 5.75
CA ASP A 32 -8.08 5.36 4.76
C ASP A 32 -7.26 4.23 4.13
N ALA A 33 -6.79 3.28 4.93
CA ALA A 33 -6.14 2.07 4.43
C ALA A 33 -7.12 1.23 3.58
N CYS A 34 -8.37 1.08 4.04
CA CYS A 34 -9.38 0.34 3.32
C CYS A 34 -9.74 0.96 1.96
N LYS A 35 -9.73 2.29 1.79
CA LYS A 35 -9.99 2.95 0.49
C LYS A 35 -8.95 2.54 -0.56
N VAL A 36 -7.68 2.43 -0.16
CA VAL A 36 -6.60 2.00 -1.06
C VAL A 36 -6.76 0.52 -1.44
N ILE A 37 -7.02 -0.35 -0.46
CA ILE A 37 -7.27 -1.77 -0.70
C ILE A 37 -8.49 -1.96 -1.62
N GLN A 38 -9.61 -1.31 -1.29
CA GLN A 38 -10.86 -1.35 -2.06
C GLN A 38 -10.62 -0.97 -3.52
N ARG A 39 -10.01 0.20 -3.76
CA ARG A 39 -9.82 0.69 -5.13
C ARG A 39 -8.87 -0.20 -5.93
N SER A 40 -7.83 -0.75 -5.28
CA SER A 40 -6.91 -1.68 -5.93
C SER A 40 -7.62 -2.96 -6.37
N GLU A 41 -8.39 -3.58 -5.47
CA GLU A 41 -9.13 -4.80 -5.76
C GLU A 41 -10.22 -4.55 -6.83
N MET A 42 -10.87 -3.38 -6.83
CA MET A 42 -11.82 -3.00 -7.88
C MET A 42 -11.15 -2.98 -9.26
N ILE A 43 -9.96 -2.39 -9.35
CA ILE A 43 -9.20 -2.35 -10.59
C ILE A 43 -8.82 -3.76 -11.04
N LEU A 44 -8.33 -4.61 -10.14
CA LEU A 44 -7.97 -5.99 -10.45
C LEU A 44 -9.18 -6.78 -10.96
N LYS A 45 -10.33 -6.73 -10.30
CA LYS A 45 -11.56 -7.40 -10.76
C LYS A 45 -12.05 -6.89 -12.12
N ILE A 46 -12.05 -5.57 -12.34
CA ILE A 46 -12.40 -4.99 -13.66
C ILE A 46 -11.42 -5.50 -14.72
N SER A 47 -10.13 -5.58 -14.39
CA SER A 47 -9.10 -6.05 -15.31
C SER A 47 -9.30 -7.50 -15.74
N GLU A 48 -9.70 -8.38 -14.82
CA GLU A 48 -9.99 -9.78 -15.12
C GLU A 48 -11.18 -9.92 -16.07
N PHE A 49 -12.22 -9.11 -15.89
CA PHE A 49 -13.36 -9.04 -16.81
C PHE A 49 -12.91 -8.58 -18.20
N LEU A 50 -12.08 -7.52 -18.29
CA LEU A 50 -11.61 -6.99 -19.58
C LEU A 50 -10.63 -7.91 -20.30
N LYS A 51 -9.80 -8.67 -19.57
CA LYS A 51 -8.84 -9.62 -20.16
C LYS A 51 -9.52 -10.68 -21.02
N ARG A 52 -10.72 -11.14 -20.61
CA ARG A 52 -11.53 -12.09 -21.39
C ARG A 52 -11.97 -11.51 -22.75
N ASN A 53 -12.25 -10.21 -22.79
CA ASN A 53 -12.66 -9.53 -24.03
C ASN A 53 -11.47 -9.31 -24.99
N PHE A 54 -10.24 -9.16 -24.48
CA PHE A 54 -9.04 -9.00 -25.33
C PHE A 54 -8.61 -10.29 -26.02
N THR A 55 -8.83 -11.45 -25.41
CA THR A 55 -8.51 -12.75 -26.03
C THR A 55 -9.34 -13.05 -27.27
N GLU A 56 -10.47 -12.37 -27.46
CA GLU A 56 -11.39 -12.55 -28.59
C GLU A 56 -11.06 -11.63 -29.80
N LEU A 57 -10.20 -10.62 -29.64
CA LEU A 57 -9.96 -9.55 -30.63
C LEU A 57 -8.69 -9.72 -31.50
N GLY A 58 -7.88 -10.77 -31.31
CA GLY A 58 -6.72 -11.04 -32.17
C GLY A 58 -5.57 -9.99 -32.10
N LYS A 59 -4.85 -9.79 -33.22
CA LYS A 59 -3.54 -9.11 -33.33
C LYS A 59 -3.55 -7.57 -33.39
N GLU A 60 -4.71 -6.91 -33.39
CA GLU A 60 -4.81 -5.44 -33.51
C GLU A 60 -4.41 -4.68 -32.21
N GLY A 61 -4.09 -5.41 -31.13
CA GLY A 61 -4.00 -4.89 -29.77
C GLY A 61 -2.65 -4.34 -29.30
N GLY A 62 -1.63 -4.12 -30.13
CA GLY A 62 -0.28 -3.77 -29.63
C GLY A 62 -0.23 -2.56 -28.68
N ILE A 63 -0.76 -1.41 -29.13
CA ILE A 63 -0.76 -0.15 -28.35
C ILE A 63 -1.80 -0.21 -27.22
N MET A 64 -3.00 -0.71 -27.50
CA MET A 64 -4.08 -0.81 -26.50
C MET A 64 -3.72 -1.79 -25.37
N HIS A 65 -3.06 -2.90 -25.68
CA HIS A 65 -2.55 -3.86 -24.70
C HIS A 65 -1.38 -3.28 -23.90
N MET A 66 -0.49 -2.51 -24.55
CA MET A 66 0.56 -1.79 -23.85
C MET A 66 -0.03 -0.81 -22.84
N ARG A 67 -1.04 -0.01 -23.25
CA ARG A 67 -1.74 0.93 -22.37
C ARG A 67 -2.45 0.22 -21.22
N TYR A 68 -3.13 -0.89 -21.50
CA TYR A 68 -3.73 -1.76 -20.48
C TYR A 68 -2.70 -2.24 -19.45
N LYS A 69 -1.55 -2.77 -19.89
CA LYS A 69 -0.47 -3.19 -19.00
C LYS A 69 0.09 -2.02 -18.19
N GLU A 70 0.23 -0.85 -18.80
CA GLU A 70 0.71 0.36 -18.12
C GLU A 70 -0.24 0.82 -17.02
N ILE A 71 -1.56 0.77 -17.27
CA ILE A 71 -2.57 1.11 -16.26
C ILE A 71 -2.44 0.18 -15.06
N LEU A 72 -2.33 -1.13 -15.28
CA LEU A 72 -2.25 -2.11 -14.18
C LEU A 72 -0.91 -2.17 -13.47
N ARG A 73 0.14 -1.54 -14.02
CA ARG A 73 1.49 -1.60 -13.47
C ARG A 73 1.51 -1.10 -12.03
N GLY A 74 1.92 -1.97 -11.11
CA GLY A 74 2.16 -1.65 -9.70
C GLY A 74 0.92 -1.69 -8.80
N ILE A 75 -0.28 -1.93 -9.32
CA ILE A 75 -1.52 -1.91 -8.52
C ILE A 75 -1.51 -3.02 -7.48
N GLU A 76 -1.32 -4.27 -7.90
CA GLU A 76 -1.26 -5.42 -7.00
C GLU A 76 -0.09 -5.29 -6.00
N LYS A 77 1.04 -4.73 -6.43
CA LYS A 77 2.18 -4.47 -5.55
C LYS A 77 1.78 -3.49 -4.43
N SER A 78 1.16 -2.37 -4.79
CA SER A 78 0.75 -1.32 -3.84
C SER A 78 -0.28 -1.86 -2.84
N GLU A 79 -1.27 -2.62 -3.33
CA GLU A 79 -2.25 -3.30 -2.49
C GLU A 79 -1.58 -4.25 -1.49
N ASN A 80 -0.68 -5.10 -1.96
CA ASN A 80 0.04 -6.06 -1.12
C ASN A 80 0.88 -5.36 -0.05
N GLU A 81 1.47 -4.23 -0.38
CA GLU A 81 2.28 -3.43 0.53
C GLU A 81 1.42 -2.76 1.61
N VAL A 82 0.26 -2.20 1.25
CA VAL A 82 -0.71 -1.64 2.21
C VAL A 82 -1.27 -2.73 3.12
N ILE A 83 -1.64 -3.89 2.58
CA ILE A 83 -2.11 -5.03 3.39
C ILE A 83 -1.02 -5.46 4.37
N ARG A 84 0.24 -5.54 3.95
CA ARG A 84 1.34 -5.91 4.86
C ARG A 84 1.47 -4.93 6.03
N ASP A 85 1.29 -3.64 5.76
CA ASP A 85 1.44 -2.59 6.75
C ASP A 85 0.30 -2.53 7.76
N TYR A 86 -0.93 -2.86 7.37
CA TYR A 86 -2.10 -2.68 8.23
C TYR A 86 -2.83 -3.96 8.67
N ALA A 87 -2.75 -5.04 7.89
CA ALA A 87 -3.43 -6.28 8.25
C ALA A 87 -2.61 -7.10 9.25
N ASN A 88 -3.28 -7.69 10.24
CA ASN A 88 -2.68 -8.71 11.10
C ASN A 88 -2.69 -10.11 10.45
N LEU A 89 -3.50 -10.27 9.41
CA LEU A 89 -3.59 -11.51 8.65
C LEU A 89 -2.37 -11.70 7.74
N PRO A 90 -1.96 -12.96 7.48
CA PRO A 90 -1.00 -13.24 6.43
C PRO A 90 -1.50 -12.72 5.08
N LEU A 91 -0.63 -12.07 4.30
CA LEU A 91 -0.97 -11.46 3.01
C LEU A 91 -1.78 -12.38 2.10
N LYS A 92 -1.36 -13.65 1.99
CA LYS A 92 -2.06 -14.65 1.17
C LYS A 92 -3.53 -14.83 1.58
N ARG A 93 -3.80 -14.86 2.90
CA ARG A 93 -5.16 -15.01 3.43
C ARG A 93 -5.99 -13.77 3.17
N ALA A 94 -5.43 -12.59 3.39
CA ALA A 94 -6.08 -11.32 3.07
C ALA A 94 -6.48 -11.22 1.58
N LYS A 95 -5.56 -11.55 0.68
CA LYS A 95 -5.84 -11.59 -0.77
C LYS A 95 -6.95 -12.57 -1.14
N THR A 96 -6.93 -13.79 -0.59
CA THR A 96 -8.01 -14.76 -0.82
C THR A 96 -9.37 -14.25 -0.33
N LEU A 97 -9.43 -13.51 0.78
CA LEU A 97 -10.69 -12.92 1.25
C LEU A 97 -11.20 -11.85 0.27
N LEU A 98 -10.32 -10.96 -0.19
CA LEU A 98 -10.64 -9.89 -1.15
C LEU A 98 -11.09 -10.43 -2.51
N GLU A 99 -10.37 -11.42 -3.04
CA GLU A 99 -10.70 -12.07 -4.31
C GLU A 99 -12.11 -12.69 -4.29
N ASN A 100 -12.54 -13.22 -3.14
CA ASN A 100 -13.86 -13.83 -2.98
C ASN A 100 -15.00 -12.81 -2.77
N LEU A 101 -14.72 -11.52 -2.55
CA LEU A 101 -15.76 -10.50 -2.46
C LEU A 101 -16.40 -10.26 -3.83
N THR A 102 -17.73 -10.10 -3.82
CA THR A 102 -18.45 -9.59 -5.00
C THR A 102 -18.16 -8.10 -5.18
N PHE A 103 -18.49 -7.53 -6.35
CA PHE A 103 -18.42 -6.07 -6.52
C PHE A 103 -19.26 -5.33 -5.49
N GLU A 104 -20.47 -5.82 -5.18
CA GLU A 104 -21.32 -5.24 -4.13
C GLU A 104 -20.67 -5.32 -2.75
N GLY A 105 -20.11 -6.48 -2.38
CA GLY A 105 -19.39 -6.65 -1.12
C GLY A 105 -18.13 -5.78 -1.03
N LEU A 106 -17.49 -5.51 -2.17
CA LEU A 106 -16.35 -4.59 -2.23
C LEU A 106 -16.77 -3.13 -2.09
N MET A 107 -17.99 -2.74 -2.52
CA MET A 107 -18.52 -1.39 -2.31
C MET A 107 -18.81 -1.09 -0.84
N ASP A 108 -19.07 -2.12 -0.03
CA ASP A 108 -19.12 -2.01 1.42
C ASP A 108 -17.70 -2.00 2.02
N ILE A 109 -17.16 -0.80 2.23
CA ILE A 109 -15.83 -0.62 2.82
C ILE A 109 -15.74 -1.19 4.26
N GLU A 110 -16.86 -1.27 4.99
CA GLU A 110 -16.89 -1.83 6.34
C GLU A 110 -16.61 -3.34 6.32
N SER A 111 -17.05 -4.04 5.26
CA SER A 111 -16.71 -5.44 5.06
C SER A 111 -15.21 -5.66 4.88
N ILE A 112 -14.50 -4.76 4.20
CA ILE A 112 -13.04 -4.83 4.06
C ILE A 112 -12.36 -4.62 5.42
N ALA A 113 -12.80 -3.60 6.17
CA ALA A 113 -12.26 -3.29 7.49
C ALA A 113 -12.39 -4.49 8.44
N ARG A 114 -13.58 -5.11 8.50
CA ARG A 114 -13.84 -6.28 9.35
C ARG A 114 -13.10 -7.53 8.89
N LEU A 115 -13.09 -7.83 7.58
CA LEU A 115 -12.54 -9.09 7.06
C LEU A 115 -11.02 -9.09 6.96
N VAL A 116 -10.41 -7.95 6.64
CA VAL A 116 -8.98 -7.86 6.32
C VAL A 116 -8.18 -7.24 7.47
N LEU A 117 -8.69 -6.16 8.05
CA LEU A 117 -8.01 -5.43 9.13
C LEU A 117 -8.48 -5.86 10.53
N GLU A 118 -9.64 -6.53 10.62
CA GLU A 118 -10.27 -6.95 11.88
C GLU A 118 -10.56 -5.75 12.81
N LYS A 119 -11.00 -4.64 12.23
CA LYS A 119 -11.20 -3.33 12.90
C LYS A 119 -12.42 -2.56 12.39
N HIS A 120 -12.83 -1.53 13.13
CA HIS A 120 -13.83 -0.53 12.73
C HIS A 120 -13.20 0.63 11.96
N LEU A 121 -13.98 1.30 11.10
CA LEU A 121 -13.49 2.31 10.15
C LEU A 121 -12.87 3.54 10.83
N GLU A 122 -13.42 3.94 11.97
CA GLU A 122 -12.99 5.10 12.75
C GLU A 122 -11.76 4.80 13.63
N GLU A 123 -11.35 3.52 13.66
CA GLU A 123 -10.08 3.00 14.14
C GLU A 123 -8.87 3.88 13.79
N ILE A 124 -8.26 4.63 14.72
CA ILE A 124 -6.91 5.20 14.46
C ILE A 124 -5.89 4.07 14.52
N ILE A 125 -5.07 3.96 13.48
CA ILE A 125 -4.08 2.90 13.32
C ILE A 125 -2.76 3.46 12.79
N SER A 126 -1.66 2.75 13.05
CA SER A 126 -0.34 3.10 12.53
C SER A 126 0.17 1.99 11.62
N PRO A 127 0.79 2.29 10.47
CA PRO A 127 1.37 1.26 9.62
C PRO A 127 2.59 0.63 10.30
N LYS A 128 2.84 -0.66 10.03
CA LYS A 128 4.08 -1.34 10.46
C LYS A 128 5.34 -0.66 9.92
N GLY A 129 5.30 -0.18 8.68
CA GLY A 129 6.35 0.65 8.07
C GLY A 129 7.11 -0.02 6.92
N TYR A 130 6.67 -1.17 6.40
CA TYR A 130 7.31 -1.86 5.27
C TYR A 130 7.44 -0.95 4.04
N ARG A 131 6.38 -0.21 3.66
CA ARG A 131 6.42 0.72 2.53
C ARG A 131 7.47 1.80 2.70
N PHE A 132 7.38 2.54 3.79
CA PHE A 132 8.28 3.63 4.11
C PHE A 132 9.74 3.17 4.17
N LEU A 133 10.02 2.09 4.93
CA LEU A 133 11.39 1.59 5.10
C LEU A 133 12.00 1.02 3.81
N SER A 134 11.18 0.55 2.87
CA SER A 134 11.66 0.02 1.58
C SER A 134 12.25 1.10 0.65
N HIS A 135 11.99 2.37 0.96
CA HIS A 135 12.54 3.52 0.24
C HIS A 135 13.89 3.99 0.80
N LEU A 136 14.38 3.36 1.86
CA LEU A 136 15.65 3.67 2.51
C LEU A 136 16.74 2.70 2.05
N THR A 137 18.00 2.99 2.39
CA THR A 137 19.13 2.09 2.10
C THR A 137 19.20 0.87 3.05
N LEU A 138 18.06 0.17 3.22
CA LEU A 138 17.87 -0.98 4.09
C LEU A 138 17.70 -2.27 3.30
N SER A 139 18.24 -3.37 3.84
CA SER A 139 17.92 -4.71 3.34
C SER A 139 16.58 -5.20 3.90
N ASN A 140 15.92 -6.12 3.19
CA ASN A 140 14.67 -6.75 3.67
C ASN A 140 14.80 -7.39 5.06
N LYS A 141 15.99 -7.91 5.39
CA LYS A 141 16.29 -8.48 6.72
C LYS A 141 16.28 -7.41 7.80
N GLU A 142 16.87 -6.25 7.53
CA GLU A 142 16.91 -5.11 8.46
C GLU A 142 15.52 -4.52 8.65
N ILE A 143 14.75 -4.32 7.58
CA ILE A 143 13.35 -3.87 7.64
C ILE A 143 12.55 -4.79 8.56
N SER A 144 12.63 -6.11 8.34
CA SER A 144 11.90 -7.09 9.13
C SER A 144 12.32 -7.09 10.61
N GLN A 145 13.59 -6.80 10.91
CA GLN A 145 14.09 -6.73 12.28
C GLN A 145 13.68 -5.44 12.97
N ILE A 146 13.70 -4.30 12.27
CA ILE A 146 13.23 -3.00 12.78
C ILE A 146 11.75 -3.09 13.12
N ILE A 147 10.91 -3.56 12.18
CA ILE A 147 9.47 -3.68 12.39
C ILE A 147 9.15 -4.62 13.56
N ARG A 148 9.85 -5.76 13.67
CA ARG A 148 9.65 -6.67 14.81
C ARG A 148 10.01 -6.04 16.15
N THR A 149 10.94 -5.08 16.17
CA THR A 149 11.44 -4.46 17.42
C THR A 149 10.62 -3.25 17.82
N HIS A 150 10.11 -2.48 16.85
CA HIS A 150 9.43 -1.20 17.08
C HIS A 150 7.94 -1.21 16.75
N GLU A 151 7.44 -2.30 16.15
CA GLU A 151 6.04 -2.57 15.79
C GLU A 151 5.45 -1.70 14.69
N ASN A 152 5.62 -0.37 14.73
CA ASN A 152 5.03 0.58 13.80
C ASN A 152 5.92 1.79 13.49
N ILE A 153 5.54 2.54 12.44
CA ILE A 153 6.34 3.66 11.96
C ILE A 153 6.48 4.79 12.98
N ASP A 154 5.47 5.05 13.79
CA ASP A 154 5.47 6.14 14.77
C ASP A 154 6.56 5.90 15.82
N ASN A 155 6.64 4.66 16.30
CA ASN A 155 7.69 4.22 17.22
C ASN A 155 9.08 4.30 16.57
N ILE A 156 9.19 3.88 15.31
CA ILE A 156 10.47 3.91 14.57
C ILE A 156 10.96 5.35 14.43
N LEU A 157 10.10 6.28 14.01
CA LEU A 157 10.48 7.68 13.77
C LEU A 157 10.82 8.45 15.05
N LYS A 158 10.28 8.03 16.21
CA LYS A 158 10.58 8.62 17.53
C LYS A 158 11.82 8.02 18.19
N THR A 159 12.38 6.95 17.63
CA THR A 159 13.50 6.21 18.20
C THR A 159 14.83 6.94 18.00
N LYS A 160 15.70 6.92 19.02
CA LYS A 160 17.06 7.47 18.92
C LYS A 160 17.95 6.56 18.04
N PRO A 161 18.89 7.13 17.25
CA PRO A 161 19.77 6.33 16.39
C PRO A 161 20.52 5.21 17.13
N SER A 162 20.91 5.43 18.40
CA SER A 162 21.61 4.43 19.21
C SER A 162 20.83 3.14 19.42
N VAL A 163 19.50 3.19 19.42
CA VAL A 163 18.63 2.01 19.60
C VAL A 163 18.63 1.14 18.34
N LEU A 164 18.92 1.72 17.18
CA LEU A 164 18.99 0.99 15.90
C LEU A 164 20.39 0.38 15.62
N GLU A 165 21.42 0.74 16.38
CA GLU A 165 22.79 0.23 16.22
C GLU A 165 22.92 -1.30 16.26
N PRO A 166 22.18 -2.06 17.09
CA PRO A 166 22.23 -3.52 17.05
C PRO A 166 21.81 -4.11 15.70
N ILE A 167 21.02 -3.38 14.91
CA ILE A 167 20.53 -3.79 13.59
C ILE A 167 21.41 -3.19 12.48
N LEU A 168 21.69 -1.89 12.56
CA LEU A 168 22.27 -1.09 11.48
C LEU A 168 23.77 -0.80 11.66
N LYS A 169 24.33 -1.17 12.81
CA LYS A 169 25.73 -0.93 13.20
C LYS A 169 26.06 0.57 13.12
N ASN A 170 27.09 0.93 12.37
CA ASN A 170 27.54 2.31 12.18
C ASN A 170 26.65 3.14 11.25
N ARG A 171 25.59 2.57 10.66
CA ARG A 171 24.70 3.28 9.72
C ARG A 171 23.50 3.94 10.37
N SER A 172 23.26 3.75 11.67
CA SER A 172 22.04 4.20 12.34
C SER A 172 21.77 5.69 12.22
N GLN A 173 22.81 6.53 12.34
CA GLN A 173 22.67 7.98 12.18
C GLN A 173 22.28 8.35 10.75
N GLY A 174 22.96 7.77 9.76
CA GLY A 174 22.65 7.99 8.34
C GLY A 174 21.23 7.58 7.98
N ILE A 175 20.79 6.39 8.42
CA ILE A 175 19.42 5.92 8.19
C ILE A 175 18.39 6.79 8.91
N SER A 176 18.67 7.27 10.13
CA SER A 176 17.75 8.17 10.84
C SER A 176 17.58 9.51 10.10
N GLU A 177 18.65 10.01 9.48
CA GLU A 177 18.61 11.19 8.64
C GLU A 177 17.88 10.91 7.31
N GLU A 178 18.09 9.75 6.67
CA GLU A 178 17.30 9.33 5.50
C GLU A 178 15.80 9.26 5.83
N MET A 179 15.43 8.68 6.97
CA MET A 179 14.04 8.62 7.45
C MET A 179 13.44 10.02 7.59
N ARG A 180 14.17 10.95 8.24
CA ARG A 180 13.71 12.33 8.41
C ARG A 180 13.48 13.02 7.06
N ASN A 181 14.46 12.93 6.16
CA ASN A 181 14.37 13.54 4.83
C ASN A 181 13.23 12.93 4.00
N LEU A 182 13.04 11.62 4.05
CA LEU A 182 11.94 10.95 3.36
C LEU A 182 10.59 11.42 3.90
N ARG A 183 10.42 11.48 5.23
CA ARG A 183 9.20 12.00 5.87
C ARG A 183 8.88 13.41 5.40
N GLU A 184 9.86 14.30 5.40
CA GLU A 184 9.69 15.68 4.92
C GLU A 184 9.31 15.74 3.44
N GLN A 185 9.88 14.86 2.60
CA GLN A 185 9.51 14.79 1.17
C GLN A 185 8.08 14.28 0.95
N ILE A 186 7.62 13.32 1.76
CA ILE A 186 6.25 12.81 1.70
C ILE A 186 5.24 13.88 2.12
N ILE A 187 5.48 14.58 3.23
CA ILE A 187 4.60 15.65 3.73
C ILE A 187 4.48 16.79 2.71
N ASN A 188 5.56 17.06 1.98
CA ASN A 188 5.57 18.05 0.89
C ASN A 188 5.11 17.48 -0.47
N GLU A 189 4.50 16.28 -0.48
CA GLU A 189 3.94 15.62 -1.66
C GLU A 189 4.95 15.37 -2.80
N LYS A 190 6.25 15.32 -2.49
CA LYS A 190 7.31 15.08 -3.49
C LYS A 190 7.50 13.60 -3.81
N ILE A 191 7.16 12.73 -2.87
CA ILE A 191 7.31 11.26 -2.97
C ILE A 191 6.05 10.57 -2.45
N ILE A 192 5.66 9.50 -3.14
CA ILE A 192 4.65 8.53 -2.69
C ILE A 192 5.36 7.20 -2.49
N CYS A 193 5.26 6.64 -1.27
CA CYS A 193 5.84 5.36 -0.89
C CYS A 193 4.86 4.20 -1.05
#